data_AF-A0A845MTF0-F1
#
_entry.id   AF-A0A845MTF0-F1
#
_cell.length_a   1.000
_cell.length_b   1.000
_cell.length_c   1.000
_cell.angle_alpha   90.00
_cell.angle_beta   90.00
_cell.angle_gamma   90.00
#
_symmetry.space_group_name_H-M   'P 1'
#
loop_
_entity.id
_entity.type
_entity.pdbx_description
1 polymer ?
#
loop_
_entity_poly.entity_id
_entity_poly.type
_entity_poly.pdbx_seq_one_letter_code
_entity_poly.pdbx_strand_id
1 'polypeptide(L)'
;MRNIDQLYSEIDQDEGLKSKRRLLTFTSLILLAIQFTGAKIEEANTFIVKLSFEHQNGMALLLMFSIVFALIRYYNYAKRYHNDLYLIWSNNLLKDNKVEYFCPHSDDVSGLLHESYPKGFNIEMFLYKYPDENLSYKTHYECEFFLVRYFRFTWNDQHEDYSGKVNILKNIGFKAYLSVLGMEAKYQFSRYFTHRENLDILFPYFLGVFSLFSYIFADSFDVFINCLLNA
;
A
#
# COMPACT_ATOMS: atom_id res chain seq x y z
N MET A 1 3.17 -14.72 13.49
CA MET A 1 3.08 -13.92 12.25
C MET A 1 1.93 -14.50 11.43
N ARG A 2 0.96 -13.70 10.98
CA ARG A 2 -0.22 -14.23 10.24
C ARG A 2 0.24 -14.84 8.91
N ASN A 3 -0.27 -16.03 8.57
CA ASN A 3 0.01 -16.68 7.29
C ASN A 3 -0.76 -15.95 6.18
N ILE A 4 -0.18 -15.87 4.97
CA ILE A 4 -0.81 -15.26 3.80
C ILE A 4 -2.14 -15.94 3.45
N ASP A 5 -2.23 -17.26 3.67
CA ASP A 5 -3.46 -18.03 3.45
C ASP A 5 -4.61 -17.63 4.38
N GLN A 6 -4.28 -17.28 5.62
CA GLN A 6 -5.25 -16.77 6.57
C GLN A 6 -5.71 -15.37 6.17
N LEU A 7 -4.78 -14.52 5.71
CA LEU A 7 -5.10 -13.19 5.21
C LEU A 7 -6.03 -13.27 3.98
N TYR A 8 -5.84 -14.26 3.11
CA TYR A 8 -6.76 -14.52 1.97
C TYR A 8 -8.17 -14.78 2.44
N SER A 9 -8.33 -15.74 3.34
CA SER A 9 -9.66 -16.09 3.87
C SER A 9 -10.32 -14.90 4.57
N GLU A 10 -9.54 -14.07 5.30
CA GLU A 10 -10.05 -12.88 5.98
C GLU A 10 -10.52 -11.79 5.00
N ILE A 11 -9.78 -11.54 3.91
CA ILE A 11 -10.17 -10.57 2.87
C ILE A 11 -11.41 -11.06 2.13
N ASP A 12 -11.43 -12.34 1.77
CA ASP A 12 -12.53 -12.94 1.01
C ASP A 12 -13.79 -13.18 1.83
N GLN A 13 -13.74 -13.08 3.15
CA GLN A 13 -14.92 -13.20 4.02
C GLN A 13 -15.39 -11.86 4.58
N ASP A 14 -14.62 -10.78 4.38
CA ASP A 14 -15.02 -9.45 4.84
C ASP A 14 -16.09 -8.84 3.92
N GLU A 15 -17.35 -9.10 4.27
CA GLU A 15 -18.52 -8.53 3.61
C GLU A 15 -18.58 -7.00 3.68
N GLY A 16 -18.01 -6.40 4.74
CA GLY A 16 -17.88 -4.96 4.88
C GLY A 16 -16.97 -4.38 3.80
N LEU A 17 -15.75 -4.93 3.67
CA LEU A 17 -14.78 -4.54 2.65
C LEU A 17 -15.34 -4.77 1.24
N LYS A 18 -15.93 -5.94 0.98
CA LYS A 18 -16.53 -6.28 -0.33
C LYS A 18 -17.63 -5.30 -0.73
N SER A 19 -18.53 -4.98 0.18
CA SER A 19 -19.63 -4.04 -0.07
C SER A 19 -19.10 -2.66 -0.42
N LYS A 20 -18.10 -2.14 0.32
CA LYS A 20 -17.52 -0.81 0.06
C LYS A 20 -16.68 -0.79 -1.20
N ARG A 21 -15.91 -1.84 -1.46
CA ARG A 21 -15.20 -2.06 -2.73
C ARG A 21 -16.18 -1.97 -3.91
N ARG A 22 -17.26 -2.76 -3.84
CA ARG A 22 -18.29 -2.80 -4.87
C ARG A 22 -18.89 -1.42 -5.10
N LEU A 23 -19.30 -0.73 -4.03
CA LEU A 23 -19.84 0.62 -4.12
C LEU A 23 -18.88 1.59 -4.83
N LEU A 24 -17.62 1.66 -4.37
CA LEU A 24 -16.61 2.54 -4.97
C LEU A 24 -16.39 2.21 -6.45
N THR A 25 -16.20 0.94 -6.79
CA THR A 25 -15.99 0.52 -8.18
C THR A 25 -17.18 0.87 -9.06
N PHE A 26 -18.42 0.59 -8.65
CA PHE A 26 -19.59 0.92 -9.45
C PHE A 26 -19.80 2.43 -9.60
N THR A 27 -19.67 3.21 -8.54
CA THR A 27 -19.84 4.67 -8.62
C THR A 27 -18.79 5.31 -9.53
N SER A 28 -17.54 4.86 -9.45
CA SER A 28 -16.46 5.36 -10.31
C SER A 28 -16.61 4.94 -11.77
N LEU A 29 -17.09 3.72 -12.05
CA LEU A 29 -17.43 3.29 -13.41
C LEU A 29 -18.59 4.11 -14.00
N ILE A 30 -19.60 4.45 -13.20
CA ILE A 30 -20.70 5.31 -13.64
C ILE A 30 -20.17 6.69 -14.04
N LEU A 31 -19.31 7.30 -13.21
CA LEU A 31 -18.71 8.59 -13.53
C LEU A 31 -17.89 8.52 -14.83
N LEU A 32 -17.05 7.50 -14.98
CA LEU A 32 -16.29 7.28 -16.21
C LEU A 32 -17.21 7.09 -17.43
N ALA A 33 -18.27 6.29 -17.30
CA ALA A 33 -19.21 6.06 -18.38
C ALA A 33 -19.91 7.35 -18.82
N ILE A 34 -20.31 8.21 -17.88
CA ILE A 34 -20.90 9.53 -18.20
C ILE A 34 -19.90 10.38 -18.99
N GLN A 35 -18.63 10.40 -18.59
CA GLN A 35 -17.59 11.15 -19.30
C GLN A 35 -17.32 10.58 -20.71
N PHE A 36 -17.17 9.27 -20.85
CA PHE A 36 -16.82 8.64 -22.13
C PHE A 36 -17.97 8.57 -23.13
N THR A 37 -19.22 8.41 -22.66
CA THR A 37 -20.37 8.26 -23.56
C THR A 37 -20.84 9.59 -24.11
N GLY A 38 -20.41 10.72 -23.53
CA GLY A 38 -20.90 12.05 -23.90
C GLY A 38 -22.43 12.13 -23.91
N ALA A 39 -23.09 11.26 -23.13
CA ALA A 39 -24.51 11.00 -23.22
C ALA A 39 -25.31 12.26 -22.88
N LYS A 40 -25.58 13.08 -23.90
CA LYS A 40 -26.62 14.09 -23.85
C LYS A 40 -27.94 13.33 -23.75
N ILE A 41 -28.69 13.61 -22.69
CA ILE A 41 -30.06 13.11 -22.53
C ILE A 41 -30.90 13.77 -23.63
N GLU A 42 -30.91 13.17 -24.82
CA GLU A 42 -31.75 13.55 -25.94
C GLU A 42 -33.07 12.77 -25.80
N GLU A 43 -34.18 13.52 -25.82
CA GLU A 43 -35.58 13.10 -25.85
C GLU A 43 -36.33 12.87 -24.51
N ALA A 44 -37.15 13.89 -24.22
CA ALA A 44 -38.30 13.86 -23.33
C ALA A 44 -39.57 13.56 -24.14
N ASN A 45 -40.24 12.42 -23.84
CA ASN A 45 -41.59 12.13 -24.33
C ASN A 45 -42.58 12.19 -23.15
N THR A 46 -43.73 12.80 -23.41
CA THR A 46 -44.69 13.45 -22.49
C THR A 46 -45.40 12.57 -21.46
N PHE A 47 -45.07 11.27 -21.34
CA PHE A 47 -45.83 10.33 -20.51
C PHE A 47 -45.00 9.49 -19.53
N ILE A 48 -43.67 9.66 -19.50
CA ILE A 48 -42.80 9.07 -18.49
C ILE A 48 -42.14 10.25 -17.78
N VAL A 49 -42.35 10.38 -16.47
CA VAL A 49 -41.58 11.33 -15.65
C VAL A 49 -40.13 10.82 -15.60
N LYS A 50 -39.38 11.07 -16.69
CA LYS A 50 -37.91 11.06 -16.69
C LYS A 50 -37.51 12.30 -15.91
N LEU A 51 -36.78 12.12 -14.81
CA LEU A 51 -36.10 13.23 -14.14
C LEU A 51 -35.16 13.91 -15.14
N SER A 52 -35.59 15.01 -15.74
CA SER A 52 -34.73 15.87 -16.56
C SER A 52 -33.89 16.72 -15.61
N PHE A 53 -32.64 16.33 -15.40
CA PHE A 53 -31.73 17.14 -14.62
C PHE A 53 -31.24 18.30 -15.50
N GLU A 54 -31.78 19.50 -15.27
CA GLU A 54 -31.36 20.75 -15.94
C GLU A 54 -29.87 21.07 -15.71
N HIS A 55 -29.21 20.40 -14.76
CA HIS A 55 -27.79 20.53 -14.47
C HIS A 55 -27.09 19.16 -14.52
N GLN A 56 -26.78 18.66 -15.73
CA GLN A 56 -25.96 17.46 -15.93
C GLN A 56 -24.60 17.55 -15.17
N ASN A 57 -24.01 18.75 -15.13
CA ASN A 57 -22.81 19.02 -14.33
C ASN A 57 -23.02 18.83 -12.81
N GLY A 58 -24.21 19.12 -12.30
CA GLY A 58 -24.53 18.93 -10.88
C GLY A 58 -24.55 17.46 -10.45
N MET A 59 -25.03 16.57 -11.33
CA MET A 59 -25.01 15.13 -11.07
C MET A 59 -23.59 14.56 -11.06
N ALA A 60 -22.74 14.98 -12.01
CA ALA A 60 -21.35 14.54 -12.07
C ALA A 60 -20.54 15.03 -10.86
N LEU A 61 -20.78 16.26 -10.39
CA LEU A 61 -20.20 16.78 -9.14
C LEU A 61 -20.64 15.97 -7.91
N LEU A 62 -21.92 15.63 -7.79
CA LEU A 62 -22.41 14.79 -6.69
C LEU A 62 -21.79 13.40 -6.72
N LEU A 63 -21.61 12.81 -7.90
CA LEU A 63 -20.89 11.54 -8.08
C LEU A 63 -19.42 11.66 -7.67
N MET A 64 -18.75 12.75 -8.04
CA MET A 64 -17.37 13.03 -7.61
C MET A 64 -17.27 13.06 -6.08
N PHE A 65 -18.11 13.84 -5.38
CA PHE A 65 -18.12 13.87 -3.92
C PHE A 65 -18.44 12.50 -3.30
N SER A 66 -19.34 11.75 -3.93
CA SER A 66 -19.67 10.38 -3.51
C SER A 66 -18.47 9.44 -3.63
N ILE A 67 -17.66 9.58 -4.68
CA ILE A 67 -16.42 8.81 -4.88
C ILE A 67 -15.38 9.19 -3.83
N VAL A 68 -15.19 10.49 -3.55
CA VAL A 68 -14.28 10.94 -2.48
C VAL A 68 -14.69 10.36 -1.13
N PHE A 69 -15.99 10.43 -0.79
CA PHE A 69 -16.52 9.82 0.42
C PHE A 69 -16.33 8.30 0.43
N ALA A 70 -16.59 7.62 -0.69
CA ALA A 70 -16.42 6.19 -0.83
C ALA A 70 -14.94 5.77 -0.71
N LEU A 71 -14.00 6.56 -1.21
CA LEU A 71 -12.55 6.35 -1.06
C LEU A 71 -12.13 6.41 0.42
N ILE A 72 -12.54 7.45 1.14
CA ILE A 72 -12.26 7.59 2.58
C ILE A 72 -12.86 6.40 3.35
N ARG A 73 -14.12 6.07 3.05
CA ARG A 73 -14.79 4.97 3.72
C ARG A 73 -14.13 3.64 3.40
N TYR A 74 -13.76 3.39 2.16
CA TYR A 74 -13.06 2.18 1.75
C TYR A 74 -11.70 2.06 2.44
N TYR A 75 -10.94 3.15 2.54
CA TYR A 75 -9.68 3.20 3.27
C TYR A 75 -9.80 2.75 4.72
N ASN A 76 -10.85 3.19 5.43
CA ASN A 76 -11.04 2.80 6.82
C ASN A 76 -11.22 1.28 7.01
N TYR A 77 -11.82 0.58 6.04
CA TYR A 77 -11.95 -0.89 6.07
C TYR A 77 -10.66 -1.58 5.56
N ALA A 78 -10.05 -1.05 4.50
CA ALA A 78 -8.86 -1.62 3.89
C ALA A 78 -7.57 -1.42 4.72
N LYS A 79 -7.52 -0.43 5.63
CA LYS A 79 -6.33 -0.05 6.40
C LYS A 79 -5.69 -1.21 7.13
N ARG A 80 -6.50 -2.09 7.76
CA ARG A 80 -5.98 -3.28 8.45
C ARG A 80 -5.21 -4.17 7.48
N TYR A 81 -5.78 -4.44 6.31
CA TYR A 81 -5.16 -5.28 5.29
C TYR A 81 -3.92 -4.64 4.67
N HIS A 82 -3.90 -3.32 4.50
CA HIS A 82 -2.68 -2.60 4.09
C HIS A 82 -1.54 -2.80 5.10
N ASN A 83 -1.83 -2.71 6.39
CA ASN A 83 -0.83 -2.93 7.44
C ASN A 83 -0.34 -4.39 7.45
N ASP A 84 -1.25 -5.35 7.31
CA ASP A 84 -0.88 -6.76 7.27
C ASP A 84 -0.02 -7.07 6.05
N LEU A 85 -0.40 -6.61 4.86
CA LEU A 85 0.40 -6.75 3.64
C LEU A 85 1.77 -6.09 3.79
N TYR A 86 1.81 -4.90 4.39
CA TYR A 86 3.03 -4.18 4.71
C TYR A 86 3.98 -5.02 5.57
N LEU A 87 3.47 -5.58 6.67
CA LEU A 87 4.26 -6.40 7.58
C LEU A 87 4.83 -7.64 6.88
N ILE A 88 4.06 -8.30 6.01
CA ILE A 88 4.54 -9.53 5.37
C ILE A 88 5.66 -9.20 4.36
N TRP A 89 5.52 -8.17 3.53
CA TRP A 89 6.57 -7.85 2.55
C TRP A 89 7.81 -7.22 3.19
N SER A 90 7.62 -6.36 4.20
CA SER A 90 8.74 -5.74 4.92
C SER A 90 9.56 -6.78 5.70
N ASN A 91 8.92 -7.77 6.32
CA ASN A 91 9.61 -8.88 6.96
C ASN A 91 10.38 -9.74 5.94
N ASN A 92 9.87 -9.92 4.73
CA ASN A 92 10.59 -10.61 3.67
C ASN A 92 11.79 -9.81 3.17
N LEU A 93 11.70 -8.48 3.15
CA LEU A 93 12.81 -7.59 2.81
C LEU A 93 13.93 -7.70 3.86
N LEU A 94 13.59 -7.74 5.15
CA LEU A 94 14.58 -7.86 6.22
C LEU A 94 15.37 -9.17 6.14
N LYS A 95 14.73 -10.25 5.66
CA LYS A 95 15.35 -11.57 5.46
C LYS A 95 16.12 -11.71 4.14
N ASP A 96 16.17 -10.67 3.31
CA ASP A 96 16.98 -10.71 2.09
C ASP A 96 18.46 -10.74 2.50
N ASN A 97 19.25 -11.62 1.89
CA ASN A 97 20.67 -11.78 2.16
C ASN A 97 21.46 -10.47 2.04
N LYS A 98 20.98 -9.46 1.30
CA LYS A 98 21.63 -8.14 1.22
C LYS A 98 21.36 -7.27 2.45
N VAL A 99 20.26 -7.50 3.13
CA VAL A 99 19.86 -6.77 4.33
C VAL A 99 20.43 -7.46 5.56
N GLU A 100 20.24 -8.77 5.67
CA GLU A 100 20.75 -9.60 6.75
C GLU A 100 21.28 -10.91 6.17
N TYR A 101 22.58 -11.14 6.31
CA TYR A 101 23.25 -12.37 5.92
C TYR A 101 23.83 -13.05 7.15
N PHE A 102 23.39 -14.28 7.38
CA PHE A 102 23.97 -15.18 8.36
C PHE A 102 24.81 -16.23 7.62
N CYS A 103 26.12 -16.28 7.91
CA CYS A 103 26.96 -17.32 7.34
C CYS A 103 26.61 -18.68 7.99
N PRO A 104 26.29 -19.74 7.25
CA PRO A 104 25.98 -21.05 7.84
C PRO A 104 27.19 -21.76 8.48
N HIS A 105 28.40 -21.26 8.19
CA HIS A 105 29.67 -21.91 8.51
C HIS A 105 30.63 -21.04 9.33
N SER A 106 30.28 -19.77 9.55
CA SER A 106 30.94 -18.89 10.51
C SER A 106 29.88 -18.14 11.28
N ASP A 107 30.18 -17.73 12.51
CA ASP A 107 29.22 -16.95 13.30
C ASP A 107 29.16 -15.46 12.88
N ASP A 108 29.61 -15.17 11.66
CA ASP A 108 29.64 -13.82 11.13
C ASP A 108 28.26 -13.41 10.64
N VAL A 109 27.71 -12.35 11.25
CA VAL A 109 26.55 -11.64 10.75
C VAL A 109 27.03 -10.47 9.91
N SER A 110 26.57 -10.38 8.66
CA SER A 110 26.87 -9.27 7.77
C SER A 110 25.62 -8.74 7.07
N GLY A 111 25.73 -7.60 6.41
CA GLY A 111 24.62 -6.96 5.70
C GLY A 111 24.27 -5.58 6.27
N LEU A 112 23.37 -4.88 5.56
CA LEU A 112 22.99 -3.51 5.87
C LEU A 112 22.40 -3.35 7.27
N LEU A 113 21.76 -4.40 7.80
CA LEU A 113 21.20 -4.39 9.14
C LEU A 113 22.30 -4.32 10.21
N HIS A 114 23.33 -5.15 10.06
CA HIS A 114 24.46 -5.25 10.99
C HIS A 114 25.23 -3.93 11.09
N GLU A 115 25.48 -3.27 9.96
CA GLU A 115 26.13 -1.95 9.90
C GLU A 115 25.30 -0.84 10.57
N SER A 116 24.01 -1.08 10.82
CA SER A 116 23.05 -0.10 11.30
C SER A 116 22.62 -0.29 12.75
N TYR A 117 23.28 -1.18 13.51
CA TYR A 117 22.91 -1.40 14.90
C TYR A 117 23.07 -0.14 15.77
N PRO A 118 22.10 0.16 16.65
CA PRO A 118 22.19 1.29 17.54
C PRO A 118 23.31 1.09 18.57
N LYS A 119 23.90 2.18 19.03
CA LYS A 119 24.95 2.14 20.06
C LYS A 119 24.41 1.44 21.32
N GLY A 120 25.08 0.37 21.76
CA GLY A 120 24.67 -0.45 22.90
C GLY A 120 23.91 -1.72 22.53
N PHE A 121 23.53 -1.92 21.26
CA PHE A 121 23.00 -3.19 20.78
C PHE A 121 24.15 -4.14 20.44
N ASN A 122 24.28 -5.23 21.20
CA ASN A 122 25.23 -6.29 20.92
C ASN A 122 24.48 -7.54 20.46
N ILE A 123 24.57 -7.86 19.16
CA ILE A 123 23.90 -9.03 18.59
C ILE A 123 24.44 -10.36 19.14
N GLU A 124 25.73 -10.42 19.49
CA GLU A 124 26.34 -11.63 20.04
C GLU A 124 25.69 -12.02 21.38
N MET A 125 25.27 -11.03 22.18
CA MET A 125 24.54 -11.27 23.42
C MET A 125 23.20 -12.00 23.18
N PHE A 126 22.56 -11.79 22.04
CA PHE A 126 21.30 -12.46 21.68
C PHE A 126 21.51 -13.76 20.91
N LEU A 127 22.65 -13.95 20.24
CA LEU A 127 22.96 -15.16 19.48
C LEU A 127 23.56 -16.28 20.34
N TYR A 128 24.35 -15.93 21.37
CA TYR A 128 25.14 -16.91 22.14
C TYR A 128 24.64 -17.16 23.57
N LYS A 129 23.77 -16.31 24.12
CA LYS A 129 23.32 -16.45 25.51
C LYS A 129 22.04 -17.30 25.58
N TYR A 130 22.15 -18.37 26.38
CA TYR A 130 21.20 -19.46 26.63
C TYR A 130 19.70 -19.20 26.31
N PRO A 131 18.98 -20.17 25.70
CA PRO A 131 17.54 -20.09 25.41
C PRO A 131 16.61 -20.00 26.65
N ASP A 132 17.17 -19.93 27.85
CA ASP A 132 16.44 -19.86 29.14
C ASP A 132 16.22 -18.44 29.66
N GLU A 133 16.87 -17.42 29.08
CA GLU A 133 16.63 -16.01 29.43
C GLU A 133 15.62 -15.41 28.44
N ASN A 134 14.61 -14.66 28.92
CA ASN A 134 13.58 -13.98 28.11
C ASN A 134 14.13 -12.85 27.20
N LEU A 135 15.38 -12.95 26.78
CA LEU A 135 16.03 -12.03 25.86
C LEU A 135 15.44 -12.22 24.47
N SER A 136 14.87 -11.15 23.93
CA SER A 136 14.39 -11.16 22.55
C SER A 136 14.74 -9.83 21.87
N TYR A 137 15.14 -9.93 20.60
CA TYR A 137 15.28 -8.78 19.73
C TYR A 137 14.34 -8.92 18.54
N LYS A 138 13.84 -7.79 18.06
CA LYS A 138 13.04 -7.71 16.84
C LYS A 138 13.48 -6.50 16.04
N THR A 139 13.49 -6.70 14.73
CA THR A 139 13.80 -5.65 13.77
C THR A 139 12.60 -5.43 12.88
N HIS A 140 12.28 -4.16 12.65
CA HIS A 140 11.18 -3.72 11.81
C HIS A 140 11.69 -2.72 10.79
N TYR A 141 11.26 -2.87 9.55
CA TYR A 141 11.44 -1.84 8.53
C TYR A 141 10.29 -0.84 8.63
N GLU A 142 10.59 0.46 8.61
CA GLU A 142 9.59 1.53 8.67
C GLU A 142 9.74 2.50 7.50
N CYS A 143 8.62 2.76 6.84
CA CYS A 143 8.48 3.83 5.87
C CYS A 143 7.76 5.02 6.52
N GLU A 144 8.46 6.13 6.67
CA GLU A 144 7.86 7.42 7.02
C GLU A 144 7.69 8.29 5.76
N PHE A 145 7.14 9.50 5.93
CA PHE A 145 6.70 10.40 4.86
C PHE A 145 7.61 10.43 3.61
N PHE A 146 7.00 10.13 2.46
CA PHE A 146 7.50 10.05 1.06
C PHE A 146 8.85 9.36 0.81
N LEU A 147 9.93 9.71 1.50
CA LEU A 147 11.30 9.24 1.21
C LEU A 147 12.11 8.92 2.48
N VAL A 148 11.49 8.94 3.66
CA VAL A 148 12.22 8.65 4.89
C VAL A 148 12.05 7.16 5.23
N ARG A 149 13.17 6.45 5.37
CA ARG A 149 13.20 5.01 5.70
C ARG A 149 14.06 4.75 6.93
N TYR A 150 13.58 3.87 7.79
CA TYR A 150 14.25 3.51 9.04
C TYR A 150 14.30 1.99 9.23
N PHE A 151 15.36 1.55 9.91
CA PHE A 151 15.33 0.30 10.65
C PHE A 151 15.02 0.62 12.12
N ARG A 152 13.95 0.02 12.64
CA ARG A 152 13.60 0.07 14.06
C ARG A 152 14.03 -1.23 14.71
N PHE A 153 14.82 -1.10 15.77
CA PHE A 153 15.27 -2.19 16.61
C PHE A 153 14.54 -2.09 17.94
N THR A 154 14.00 -3.20 18.41
CA THR A 154 13.44 -3.33 19.77
C THR A 154 14.11 -4.54 20.41
N TRP A 155 14.72 -4.34 21.58
CA TRP A 155 15.40 -5.41 22.30
C TRP A 155 15.11 -5.29 23.79
N ASN A 156 14.99 -6.43 24.45
CA ASN A 156 14.83 -6.50 25.89
C ASN A 156 16.13 -7.03 26.50
N ASP A 157 16.66 -6.31 27.48
CA ASP A 157 17.65 -6.84 28.41
C ASP A 157 16.95 -7.00 29.75
N GLN A 158 16.58 -8.23 30.13
CA GLN A 158 15.82 -8.78 31.29
C GLN A 158 15.03 -7.85 32.24
N HIS A 159 15.51 -6.64 32.48
CA HIS A 159 14.99 -5.57 33.30
C HIS A 159 14.30 -4.43 32.50
N GLU A 160 14.68 -4.17 31.25
CA GLU A 160 14.19 -3.04 30.46
C GLU A 160 14.02 -3.34 28.97
N ASP A 161 12.94 -2.79 28.39
CA ASP A 161 12.69 -2.78 26.95
C ASP A 161 13.32 -1.53 26.32
N TYR A 162 14.25 -1.74 25.40
CA TYR A 162 14.90 -0.69 24.64
C TYR A 162 14.35 -0.64 23.22
N SER A 163 14.31 0.58 22.65
CA SER A 163 14.00 0.77 21.25
C SER A 163 14.90 1.83 20.62
N GLY A 164 15.36 1.55 19.40
CA GLY A 164 16.21 2.43 18.62
C GLY A 164 15.71 2.52 17.19
N LYS A 165 15.78 3.71 16.59
CA LYS A 165 15.52 3.91 15.15
C LYS A 165 16.76 4.43 14.47
N VAL A 166 17.11 3.84 13.33
CA VAL A 166 18.25 4.24 12.52
C VAL A 166 17.80 4.62 11.13
N ASN A 167 18.09 5.87 10.75
CA ASN A 167 17.73 6.41 9.45
C ASN A 167 18.68 5.88 8.38
N ILE A 168 18.14 5.25 7.34
CA ILE A 168 18.95 4.58 6.32
C ILE A 168 19.76 5.60 5.51
N LEU A 169 19.13 6.71 5.12
CA LEU A 169 19.79 7.75 4.32
C LEU A 169 20.85 8.51 5.12
N LYS A 170 20.55 8.90 6.37
CA LYS A 170 21.43 9.74 7.18
C LYS A 170 22.55 8.97 7.88
N ASN A 171 22.28 7.75 8.35
CA ASN A 171 23.22 7.01 9.18
C ASN A 171 24.04 5.98 8.40
N ILE A 172 23.45 5.36 7.37
CA ILE A 172 24.13 4.33 6.56
C ILE A 172 24.67 4.95 5.26
N GLY A 173 23.85 5.76 4.60
CA GLY A 173 24.26 6.57 3.45
C GLY A 173 23.43 6.32 2.18
N PHE A 174 23.70 7.14 1.17
CA PHE A 174 22.89 7.20 -0.05
C PHE A 174 22.89 5.90 -0.88
N LYS A 175 24.05 5.21 -0.96
CA LYS A 175 24.16 3.94 -1.71
C LYS A 175 23.32 2.83 -1.08
N ALA A 176 23.38 2.71 0.25
CA ALA A 176 22.54 1.79 1.00
C ALA A 176 21.05 2.14 0.85
N TYR A 177 20.72 3.43 0.94
CA TYR A 177 19.36 3.92 0.72
C TYR A 177 18.79 3.53 -0.66
N LEU A 178 19.54 3.75 -1.75
CA LEU A 178 19.12 3.32 -3.09
C LEU A 178 18.98 1.80 -3.21
N SER A 179 19.89 1.04 -2.57
CA SER A 179 19.80 -0.42 -2.54
C SER A 179 18.51 -0.88 -1.86
N VAL A 180 18.16 -0.27 -0.72
CA VAL A 180 16.92 -0.55 0.02
C VAL A 180 15.69 -0.18 -0.80
N LEU A 181 15.69 0.96 -1.49
CA LEU A 181 14.61 1.32 -2.42
C LEU A 181 14.46 0.33 -3.56
N GLY A 182 15.56 -0.16 -4.12
CA GLY A 182 15.53 -1.19 -5.17
C GLY A 182 14.96 -2.51 -4.67
N MET A 183 15.28 -2.91 -3.42
CA MET A 183 14.70 -4.09 -2.78
C MET A 183 13.23 -3.88 -2.45
N GLU A 184 12.86 -2.71 -1.92
CA GLU A 184 11.46 -2.31 -1.67
C GLU A 184 10.64 -2.44 -2.96
N ALA A 185 11.14 -1.87 -4.07
CA ALA A 185 10.51 -2.00 -5.37
C ALA A 185 10.41 -3.48 -5.79
N LYS A 186 11.49 -4.27 -5.72
CA LYS A 186 11.48 -5.70 -6.07
C LYS A 186 10.42 -6.49 -5.29
N TYR A 187 10.38 -6.34 -3.97
CA TYR A 187 9.46 -7.07 -3.10
C TYR A 187 8.01 -6.60 -3.24
N GLN A 188 7.79 -5.28 -3.41
CA GLN A 188 6.45 -4.75 -3.68
C GLN A 188 5.95 -5.15 -5.07
N PHE A 189 6.75 -4.99 -6.13
CA PHE A 189 6.37 -5.38 -7.49
C PHE A 189 6.10 -6.88 -7.61
N SER A 190 6.99 -7.72 -7.07
CA SER A 190 6.75 -9.17 -7.06
C SER A 190 5.41 -9.49 -6.39
N ARG A 191 5.04 -8.76 -5.33
CA ARG A 191 3.74 -8.94 -4.68
C ARG A 191 2.55 -8.32 -5.41
N TYR A 192 2.72 -7.28 -6.20
CA TYR A 192 1.62 -6.79 -7.02
C TYR A 192 1.24 -7.79 -8.12
N PHE A 193 2.21 -8.54 -8.66
CA PHE A 193 1.98 -9.46 -9.77
C PHE A 193 1.75 -10.92 -9.36
N THR A 194 2.44 -11.41 -8.32
CA THR A 194 2.30 -12.80 -7.87
C THR A 194 1.04 -13.01 -7.02
N HIS A 195 0.52 -11.93 -6.43
CA HIS A 195 -0.35 -11.99 -5.28
C HIS A 195 -1.54 -11.04 -5.49
N ARG A 196 -2.67 -11.64 -5.87
CA ARG A 196 -3.91 -10.94 -6.27
C ARG A 196 -4.41 -9.96 -5.21
N GLU A 197 -4.16 -10.20 -3.94
CA GLU A 197 -4.72 -9.42 -2.83
C GLU A 197 -4.28 -7.96 -2.84
N ASN A 198 -3.04 -7.68 -3.26
CA ASN A 198 -2.56 -6.30 -3.36
C ASN A 198 -3.33 -5.56 -4.46
N LEU A 199 -3.62 -6.24 -5.57
CA LEU A 199 -4.42 -5.69 -6.66
C LEU A 199 -5.89 -5.56 -6.26
N ASP A 200 -6.48 -6.55 -5.60
CA ASP A 200 -7.87 -6.56 -5.16
C ASP A 200 -8.19 -5.44 -4.15
N ILE A 201 -7.19 -5.03 -3.36
CA ILE A 201 -7.28 -3.92 -2.42
C ILE A 201 -6.94 -2.58 -3.10
N LEU A 202 -5.96 -2.53 -4.00
CA LEU A 202 -5.56 -1.26 -4.63
C LEU A 202 -6.42 -0.83 -5.81
N PHE A 203 -6.94 -1.78 -6.58
CA PHE A 203 -7.71 -1.54 -7.80
C PHE A 203 -8.87 -0.55 -7.61
N PRO A 204 -9.68 -0.63 -6.54
CA PRO A 204 -10.75 0.33 -6.30
C PRO A 204 -10.25 1.77 -6.10
N TYR A 205 -9.07 1.95 -5.48
CA TYR A 205 -8.46 3.28 -5.37
C TYR A 205 -7.98 3.79 -6.72
N PHE A 206 -7.30 2.96 -7.50
CA PHE A 206 -6.85 3.37 -8.84
C PHE A 206 -8.02 3.78 -9.70
N LEU A 207 -9.11 3.01 -9.69
CA LEU A 207 -10.30 3.30 -10.47
C LEU A 207 -11.04 4.55 -9.95
N GLY A 208 -11.11 4.72 -8.62
CA GLY A 208 -11.65 5.93 -8.01
C GLY A 208 -10.86 7.19 -8.35
N VAL A 209 -9.56 7.16 -8.14
CA VAL A 209 -8.65 8.26 -8.46
C VAL A 209 -8.68 8.57 -9.96
N PHE A 210 -8.60 7.54 -10.81
CA PHE A 210 -8.70 7.69 -12.26
C PHE A 210 -10.02 8.33 -12.70
N SER A 211 -11.15 7.94 -12.10
CA SER A 211 -12.45 8.56 -12.38
C SER A 211 -12.50 10.04 -11.98
N LEU A 212 -11.86 10.41 -10.86
CA LEU A 212 -11.74 11.81 -10.43
C LEU A 212 -10.84 12.62 -11.37
N PHE A 213 -9.69 12.06 -11.76
CA PHE A 213 -8.77 12.69 -12.70
C PHE A 213 -9.43 12.89 -14.07
N SER A 214 -10.11 11.86 -14.59
CA SER A 214 -10.86 11.96 -15.85
C SER A 214 -11.93 13.06 -15.81
N TYR A 215 -12.59 13.26 -14.67
CA TYR A 215 -13.55 14.34 -14.52
C TYR A 215 -12.89 15.73 -14.40
N ILE A 216 -11.88 15.88 -13.54
CA ILE A 216 -11.22 17.17 -13.28
C ILE A 216 -10.48 17.68 -14.53
N PHE A 217 -9.86 16.78 -15.29
CA PHE A 217 -9.07 17.10 -16.47
C PHE A 217 -9.81 16.78 -17.76
N ALA A 218 -11.14 16.78 -17.77
CA ALA A 218 -11.97 16.37 -18.91
C ALA A 218 -11.49 16.99 -20.24
N ASP A 219 -11.25 18.30 -20.28
CA ASP A 219 -10.78 19.00 -21.50
C ASP A 219 -9.42 18.47 -22.02
N SER A 220 -8.47 18.18 -21.13
CA SER A 220 -7.16 17.63 -21.50
C SER A 220 -7.23 16.14 -21.81
N PHE A 221 -8.15 15.44 -21.15
CA PHE A 221 -8.36 14.01 -21.30
C PHE A 221 -9.04 13.68 -22.64
N ASP A 222 -9.97 14.53 -23.09
CA ASP A 222 -10.61 14.42 -24.41
C ASP A 222 -9.58 14.57 -25.54
N VAL A 223 -8.62 15.49 -25.40
CA VAL A 223 -7.50 15.63 -26.36
C VAL A 223 -6.63 14.36 -26.38
N PHE A 224 -6.33 13.79 -25.21
CA PHE A 224 -5.54 12.55 -25.11
C PHE A 224 -6.24 11.36 -25.76
N ILE A 225 -7.54 11.17 -25.50
CA ILE A 225 -8.33 10.08 -26.10
C ILE A 225 -8.43 10.23 -27.61
N ASN A 226 -8.69 11.45 -28.10
CA ASN A 226 -8.72 11.72 -29.53
C ASN A 226 -7.36 11.47 -30.19
N CYS A 227 -6.25 11.70 -29.48
CA CYS A 227 -4.92 11.37 -29.99
C CYS A 227 -4.67 9.85 -30.02
N LEU A 228 -5.21 9.10 -29.04
CA LEU A 228 -5.03 7.65 -28.92
C LEU A 228 -5.92 6.84 -29.88
N LEU A 229 -7.12 7.33 -30.18
CA LEU A 229 -8.04 6.69 -31.14
C LEU A 229 -7.70 7.01 -32.60
N ASN A 230 -6.97 8.10 -32.85
CA ASN A 230 -6.51 8.50 -34.19
C ASN A 230 -5.04 8.14 -34.47
N ALA A 231 -4.39 7.38 -33.57
CA ALA A 231 -3.05 6.82 -33.74
C ALA A 231 -3.13 5.34 -34.14
#